data_AF-Q09LS9-F1
#
_entry.id   AF-Q09LS9-F1
#
_cell.length_a   1.000
_cell.length_b   1.000
_cell.length_c   1.000
_cell.angle_alpha   90.00
_cell.angle_beta   90.00
_cell.angle_gamma   90.00
#
_symmetry.space_group_name_H-M   'P 1'
#
loop_
_entity.id
_entity.type
_entity.pdbx_description
1 polymer ?
#
loop_
_entity_poly.entity_id
_entity_poly.type
_entity_poly.pdbx_seq_one_letter_code
_entity_poly.pdbx_strand_id
1 'polypeptide(L)'
;GIDRINYSMYLQEAEKPPTKVDLLAFASFLETEANQLPDGNLKQAFLMDAQNIRAIHQQHVPPVQQSLNSLKQSVWALKQTSSKLPEEVKKVLASLDSAQHFLTSNLSSIVIGETKKFGRTIIGYFEHYLQWVLYAITEKMTSCKPMITAMDSAVNGILCSYVADPLNLFWFGIGKATMLLLPAVIIAIKLAKYYRRMDSEDVYDDVGTVPMKNLENGSNGYHKDHLYGVHNPVMTSPSRY
;
A
#
# COMPACT_ATOMS: atom_id res chain seq x y z
N GLY A 1 8.40 40.14 -16.93
CA GLY A 1 8.46 41.17 -15.88
C GLY A 1 9.89 41.62 -15.63
N ILE A 2 10.72 40.75 -15.06
CA ILE A 2 12.14 41.01 -14.72
C ILE A 2 13.06 41.09 -15.96
N ASP A 3 12.70 40.43 -17.05
CA ASP A 3 13.37 40.48 -18.36
C ASP A 3 13.32 41.85 -19.05
N ARG A 4 12.36 42.71 -18.68
CA ARG A 4 12.15 44.04 -19.27
C ARG A 4 12.91 45.16 -18.57
N ILE A 5 13.63 44.86 -17.50
CA ILE A 5 14.36 45.86 -16.71
C ILE A 5 15.62 46.27 -17.48
N ASN A 6 15.83 47.58 -17.63
CA ASN A 6 17.06 48.12 -18.23
C ASN A 6 18.20 48.13 -17.20
N TYR A 7 18.80 46.96 -16.95
CA TYR A 7 19.89 46.80 -15.98
C TYR A 7 21.09 47.71 -16.28
N SER A 8 21.39 47.99 -17.55
CA SER A 8 22.48 48.90 -17.94
C SER A 8 22.26 50.32 -17.45
N MET A 9 21.04 50.85 -17.53
CA MET A 9 20.71 52.19 -17.03
C MET A 9 20.95 52.30 -15.53
N TYR A 10 20.47 51.34 -14.75
CA TYR A 10 20.66 51.35 -13.29
C TYR A 10 22.13 51.18 -12.88
N LEU A 11 22.89 50.36 -13.61
CA LEU A 11 24.33 50.20 -13.36
C LEU A 11 25.09 51.49 -13.69
N GLN A 12 24.77 52.17 -14.79
CA GLN A 12 25.37 53.45 -15.17
C GLN A 12 25.05 54.55 -14.16
N GLU A 13 23.81 54.59 -13.65
CA GLU A 13 23.43 55.58 -12.64
C GLU A 13 24.15 55.33 -11.32
N ALA A 14 24.31 54.06 -10.92
CA ALA A 14 25.02 53.69 -9.69
C ALA A 14 26.54 53.93 -9.74
N GLU A 15 27.12 54.10 -10.92
CA GLU A 15 28.53 54.43 -11.12
C GLU A 15 28.85 55.92 -11.01
N LYS A 16 27.81 56.78 -11.02
CA LYS A 16 28.02 58.23 -10.88
C LYS A 16 28.45 58.59 -9.45
N PRO A 17 29.27 59.64 -9.30
CA PRO A 17 29.62 60.14 -7.98
C PRO A 17 28.37 60.69 -7.25
N PRO A 18 28.30 60.56 -5.92
CA PRO A 18 27.16 60.98 -5.13
C PRO A 18 26.96 62.51 -5.11
N THR A 19 28.02 63.26 -5.38
CA THR A 19 27.99 64.73 -5.48
C THR A 19 28.52 65.17 -6.83
N LYS A 20 27.97 66.27 -7.37
CA LYS A 20 28.44 66.86 -8.64
C LYS A 20 29.81 67.52 -8.53
N VAL A 21 30.18 67.95 -7.32
CA VAL A 21 31.42 68.64 -7.01
C VAL A 21 32.10 67.89 -5.87
N ASP A 22 33.43 67.91 -5.87
CA ASP A 22 34.22 67.45 -4.72
C ASP A 22 34.04 68.44 -3.56
N LEU A 23 33.26 68.03 -2.57
CA LEU A 23 32.96 68.84 -1.39
C LEU A 23 34.22 69.16 -0.57
N LEU A 24 35.21 68.27 -0.53
CA LEU A 24 36.45 68.50 0.21
C LEU A 24 37.33 69.52 -0.51
N ALA A 25 37.44 69.41 -1.84
CA ALA A 25 38.17 70.39 -2.65
C ALA A 25 37.50 71.76 -2.57
N PHE A 26 36.17 71.81 -2.63
CA PHE A 26 35.41 73.06 -2.52
C PHE A 26 35.53 73.70 -1.13
N ALA A 27 35.49 72.91 -0.05
CA ALA A 27 35.72 73.41 1.30
C ALA A 27 37.14 73.98 1.48
N SER A 28 38.16 73.29 0.95
CA SER A 28 39.55 73.78 1.01
C SER A 28 39.76 75.05 0.18
N PHE A 29 39.05 75.19 -0.94
CA PHE A 29 39.02 76.43 -1.72
C PHE A 29 38.43 77.60 -0.92
N LEU A 30 37.28 77.40 -0.26
CA LEU A 30 36.65 78.42 0.59
C LEU A 30 37.54 78.86 1.75
N GLU A 31 38.26 77.94 2.40
CA GLU A 31 39.22 78.30 3.45
C GLU A 31 40.40 79.12 2.90
N THR A 32 40.88 78.78 1.71
CA THR A 32 41.98 79.50 1.06
C THR A 32 41.57 80.94 0.73
N GLU A 33 40.37 81.13 0.19
CA GLU A 33 39.78 82.46 -0.06
C GLU A 33 39.55 83.22 1.25
N ALA A 34 39.05 82.55 2.30
CA ALA A 34 38.84 83.16 3.62
C ALA A 34 40.14 83.70 4.24
N ASN A 35 41.27 83.02 4.02
CA ASN A 35 42.57 83.43 4.55
C ASN A 35 43.15 84.67 3.86
N GLN A 36 42.69 85.00 2.65
CA GLN A 36 43.09 86.21 1.93
C GLN A 36 42.26 87.44 2.31
N LEU A 37 41.12 87.23 2.98
CA LEU A 37 40.23 88.31 3.41
C LEU A 37 40.72 88.95 4.73
N PRO A 38 40.49 90.27 4.92
CA PRO A 38 40.72 90.92 6.20
C PRO A 38 39.82 90.33 7.28
N ASP A 39 40.26 90.41 8.54
CA ASP A 39 39.50 89.88 9.67
C ASP A 39 38.14 90.55 9.78
N GLY A 40 37.08 89.74 9.81
CA GLY A 40 35.70 90.20 9.86
C GLY A 40 34.69 89.07 9.68
N ASN A 41 33.41 89.44 9.72
CA ASN A 41 32.29 88.47 9.70
C ASN A 41 32.29 87.59 8.43
N LEU A 42 32.75 88.12 7.29
CA LEU A 42 32.79 87.40 6.01
C LEU A 42 33.81 86.25 6.04
N LYS A 43 35.01 86.50 6.57
CA LYS A 43 36.04 85.47 6.75
C LYS A 43 35.53 84.34 7.66
N GLN A 44 34.89 84.70 8.78
CA GLN A 44 34.33 83.71 9.70
C GLN A 44 33.20 82.91 9.04
N ALA A 45 32.34 83.53 8.23
CA ALA A 45 31.28 82.84 7.50
C ALA A 45 31.85 81.79 6.54
N PHE A 46 32.88 82.14 5.73
CA PHE A 46 33.51 81.19 4.82
C PHE A 46 34.17 80.01 5.55
N LEU A 47 34.83 80.26 6.68
CA LEU A 47 35.42 79.19 7.51
C LEU A 47 34.33 78.27 8.08
N MET A 48 33.21 78.83 8.55
CA MET A 48 32.08 78.04 9.04
C MET A 48 31.43 77.21 7.92
N ASP A 49 31.25 77.78 6.73
CA ASP A 49 30.70 77.06 5.59
C ASP A 49 31.62 75.93 5.13
N ALA A 50 32.93 76.16 5.07
CA ALA A 50 33.90 75.11 4.76
C ALA A 50 33.85 73.94 5.77
N GLN A 51 33.73 74.25 7.06
CA GLN A 51 33.55 73.24 8.11
C GLN A 51 32.23 72.47 7.95
N ASN A 52 31.12 73.18 7.69
CA ASN A 52 29.81 72.58 7.45
C ASN A 52 29.85 71.64 6.24
N ILE A 53 30.51 72.05 5.14
CA ILE A 53 30.67 71.22 3.94
C ILE A 53 31.47 69.95 4.24
N ARG A 54 32.56 70.05 5.03
CA ARG A 54 33.32 68.86 5.46
C ARG A 54 32.50 67.93 6.35
N ALA A 55 31.69 68.47 7.25
CA ALA A 55 30.79 67.69 8.09
C ALA A 55 29.73 66.95 7.23
N ILE A 56 29.13 67.63 6.24
CA ILE A 56 28.20 67.03 5.28
C ILE A 56 28.89 65.89 4.53
N HIS A 57 30.11 66.13 4.03
CA HIS A 57 30.87 65.09 3.34
C HIS A 57 31.06 63.88 4.24
N GLN A 58 31.62 64.05 5.44
CA GLN A 58 31.90 62.93 6.36
C GLN A 58 30.64 62.16 6.78
N GLN A 59 29.53 62.86 6.99
CA GLN A 59 28.31 62.24 7.50
C GLN A 59 27.46 61.58 6.40
N HIS A 60 27.44 62.13 5.18
CA HIS A 60 26.46 61.70 4.15
C HIS A 60 27.10 61.06 2.92
N VAL A 61 28.29 61.50 2.49
CA VAL A 61 28.88 61.01 1.24
C VAL A 61 29.35 59.55 1.34
N PRO A 62 30.08 59.11 2.39
CA PRO A 62 30.47 57.71 2.52
C PRO A 62 29.29 56.73 2.61
N PRO A 63 28.24 56.99 3.43
CA PRO A 63 27.07 56.11 3.46
C PRO A 63 26.35 56.00 2.11
N VAL A 64 26.17 57.13 1.40
CA VAL A 64 25.55 57.11 0.06
C VAL A 64 26.41 56.32 -0.92
N GLN A 65 27.73 56.51 -0.90
CA GLN A 65 28.65 55.74 -1.74
C GLN A 65 28.55 54.23 -1.47
N GLN A 66 28.44 53.84 -0.20
CA GLN A 66 28.24 52.45 0.19
C GLN A 66 26.91 51.90 -0.32
N SER A 67 25.82 52.68 -0.23
CA SER A 67 24.52 52.31 -0.78
C SER A 67 24.56 52.15 -2.31
N LEU A 68 25.26 53.02 -3.04
CA LEU A 68 25.44 52.91 -4.49
C LEU A 68 26.22 51.64 -4.87
N ASN A 69 27.28 51.32 -4.13
CA ASN A 69 28.04 50.08 -4.33
C ASN A 69 27.17 48.83 -4.08
N SER A 70 26.37 48.84 -3.02
CA SER A 70 25.43 47.76 -2.72
C SER A 70 24.37 47.62 -3.82
N LEU A 71 23.79 48.73 -4.27
CA LEU A 71 22.84 48.76 -5.37
C LEU A 71 23.45 48.18 -6.65
N LYS A 72 24.68 48.57 -6.99
CA LYS A 72 25.42 48.03 -8.15
C LYS A 72 25.55 46.50 -8.07
N GLN A 73 25.92 45.97 -6.91
CA GLN A 73 26.04 44.52 -6.70
C GLN A 73 24.68 43.82 -6.85
N SER A 74 23.63 44.35 -6.23
CA SER A 74 22.28 43.77 -6.32
C SER A 74 21.73 43.79 -7.75
N VAL A 75 21.90 44.89 -8.48
CA VAL A 75 21.48 45.01 -9.89
C VAL A 75 22.25 44.03 -10.77
N TRP A 76 23.56 43.87 -10.54
CA TRP A 76 24.37 42.90 -11.27
C TRP A 76 23.94 41.46 -11.01
N ALA A 77 23.70 41.10 -9.74
CA ALA A 77 23.19 39.78 -9.36
C ALA A 77 21.81 39.51 -10.00
N LEU A 78 20.91 40.50 -9.97
CA LEU A 78 19.60 40.38 -10.58
C LEU A 78 19.68 40.20 -12.11
N LYS A 79 20.59 40.92 -12.78
CA LYS A 79 20.86 40.75 -14.22
C LYS A 79 21.31 39.32 -14.55
N GLN A 80 22.23 38.78 -13.75
CA GLN A 80 22.78 37.43 -13.93
C GLN A 80 21.70 36.35 -13.70
N THR A 81 20.85 36.52 -12.69
CA THR A 81 19.74 35.59 -12.43
C THR A 81 18.68 35.67 -13.52
N SER A 82 18.33 36.88 -13.95
CA SER A 82 17.34 37.12 -15.01
C SER A 82 17.76 36.51 -16.34
N SER A 83 19.06 36.53 -16.68
CA SER A 83 19.56 35.93 -17.93
C SER A 83 19.59 34.40 -17.90
N LYS A 84 19.82 33.78 -16.74
CA LYS A 84 19.86 32.32 -16.57
C LYS A 84 18.48 31.68 -16.43
N LEU A 85 17.51 32.41 -15.88
CA LEU A 85 16.18 31.90 -15.60
C LEU A 85 15.47 31.27 -16.82
N PRO A 86 15.48 31.87 -18.03
CA PRO A 86 14.83 31.27 -19.20
C PRO A 86 15.43 29.92 -19.62
N GLU A 87 16.73 29.73 -19.45
CA GLU A 87 17.39 28.46 -19.77
C GLU A 87 16.99 27.36 -18.79
N GLU A 88 16.98 27.67 -17.49
CA GLU A 88 16.55 26.73 -16.45
C GLU A 88 15.07 26.36 -16.59
N VAL A 89 14.20 27.32 -16.88
CA VAL A 89 12.79 27.05 -17.16
C VAL A 89 12.63 26.13 -18.37
N LYS A 90 13.40 26.33 -19.44
CA LYS A 90 13.38 25.44 -20.61
C LYS A 90 13.84 24.01 -20.26
N LYS A 91 14.87 23.84 -19.43
CA LYS A 91 15.33 22.52 -18.97
C LYS A 91 14.26 21.80 -18.16
N VAL A 92 13.58 22.51 -17.27
CA VAL A 92 12.47 21.95 -16.48
C VAL A 92 11.31 21.54 -17.38
N LEU A 93 10.91 22.41 -18.33
CA LEU A 93 9.86 22.10 -19.30
C LEU A 93 10.21 20.88 -20.16
N ALA A 94 11.43 20.80 -20.68
CA ALA A 94 11.89 19.64 -21.45
C ALA A 94 11.89 18.34 -20.63
N SER A 95 12.25 18.42 -19.34
CA SER A 95 12.20 17.27 -18.43
C SER A 95 10.77 16.83 -18.15
N LEU A 96 9.84 17.78 -17.98
CA LEU A 96 8.41 17.50 -17.84
C LEU A 96 7.83 16.87 -19.10
N ASP A 97 8.14 17.40 -20.28
CA ASP A 97 7.70 16.85 -21.56
C ASP A 97 8.22 15.41 -21.75
N SER A 98 9.49 15.16 -21.40
CA SER A 98 10.07 13.82 -21.44
C SER A 98 9.37 12.86 -20.48
N ALA A 99 9.10 13.29 -19.24
CA ALA A 99 8.36 12.49 -18.27
C ALA A 99 6.93 12.21 -18.75
N GLN A 100 6.23 13.20 -19.29
CA GLN A 100 4.88 13.05 -19.84
C GLN A 100 4.87 12.11 -21.03
N HIS A 101 5.85 12.21 -21.93
CA HIS A 101 6.00 11.30 -23.06
C HIS A 101 6.23 9.87 -22.56
N PHE A 102 7.12 9.66 -21.59
CA PHE A 102 7.34 8.34 -21.00
C PHE A 102 6.06 7.76 -20.38
N LEU A 103 5.31 8.56 -19.62
CA LEU A 103 4.05 8.16 -19.01
C LEU A 103 2.98 7.81 -20.04
N THR A 104 2.91 8.53 -21.16
CA THR A 104 1.88 8.31 -22.19
C THR A 104 2.25 7.19 -23.15
N SER A 105 3.51 7.09 -23.59
CA SER A 105 3.93 6.14 -24.62
C SER A 105 4.45 4.82 -24.06
N ASN A 106 5.23 4.86 -22.99
CA ASN A 106 6.05 3.72 -22.54
C ASN A 106 5.49 3.05 -21.28
N LEU A 107 4.73 3.76 -20.46
CA LEU A 107 4.19 3.20 -19.23
C LEU A 107 3.25 2.02 -19.50
N SER A 108 2.39 2.12 -20.51
CA SER A 108 1.45 1.06 -20.86
C SER A 108 2.16 -0.23 -21.26
N SER A 109 3.19 -0.14 -22.10
CA SER A 109 3.96 -1.29 -22.57
C SER A 109 4.79 -1.92 -21.44
N ILE A 110 5.37 -1.11 -20.54
CA ILE A 110 6.10 -1.59 -19.35
C ILE A 110 5.16 -2.31 -18.39
N VAL A 111 4.02 -1.71 -18.04
CA VAL A 111 3.04 -2.32 -17.11
C VAL A 111 2.48 -3.63 -17.69
N ILE A 112 2.16 -3.65 -18.97
CA ILE A 112 1.73 -4.88 -19.67
C ILE A 112 2.85 -5.92 -19.66
N GLY A 113 4.10 -5.51 -19.89
CA GLY A 113 5.27 -6.38 -19.85
C GLY A 113 5.48 -7.04 -18.48
N GLU A 114 5.49 -6.25 -17.41
CA GLU A 114 5.63 -6.73 -16.03
C GLU A 114 4.45 -7.60 -15.59
N THR A 115 3.22 -7.23 -15.98
CA THR A 115 2.02 -8.02 -15.67
C THR A 115 2.05 -9.38 -16.38
N LYS A 116 2.49 -9.41 -17.65
CA LYS A 116 2.70 -10.68 -18.39
C LYS A 116 3.80 -11.53 -17.78
N LYS A 117 4.86 -10.91 -17.24
CA LYS A 117 5.95 -11.64 -16.56
C LYS A 117 5.43 -12.25 -15.26
N PHE A 118 4.72 -11.48 -14.45
CA PHE A 118 4.07 -11.95 -13.23
C PHE A 118 3.09 -13.11 -13.49
N GLY A 119 2.23 -12.97 -14.51
CA GLY A 119 1.30 -14.03 -14.91
C GLY A 119 2.03 -15.33 -15.31
N ARG A 120 3.12 -15.23 -16.08
CA ARG A 120 3.95 -16.39 -16.43
C ARG A 120 4.58 -17.04 -15.20
N THR A 121 5.04 -16.26 -14.24
CA THR A 121 5.58 -16.79 -12.98
C THR A 121 4.52 -17.58 -12.21
N ILE A 122 3.30 -17.04 -12.08
CA ILE A 122 2.18 -17.74 -11.43
C ILE A 122 1.87 -19.06 -12.14
N ILE A 123 1.73 -19.02 -13.47
CA ILE A 123 1.46 -20.23 -14.26
C ILE A 123 2.54 -21.28 -14.04
N GLY A 124 3.81 -20.87 -14.04
CA GLY A 124 4.94 -21.77 -13.77
C GLY A 124 4.87 -22.43 -12.38
N TYR A 125 4.42 -21.71 -11.34
CA TYR A 125 4.18 -22.31 -10.03
C TYR A 125 3.07 -23.36 -10.06
N PHE A 126 1.96 -23.09 -10.76
CA PHE A 126 0.87 -24.05 -10.92
C PHE A 126 1.30 -25.29 -11.70
N GLU A 127 2.03 -25.12 -12.80
CA GLU A 127 2.57 -26.23 -13.57
C GLU A 127 3.50 -27.10 -12.73
N HIS A 128 4.42 -26.48 -11.98
CA HIS A 128 5.32 -27.20 -11.09
C HIS A 128 4.57 -27.94 -9.98
N TYR A 129 3.56 -27.31 -9.39
CA TYR A 129 2.71 -27.93 -8.38
C TYR A 129 1.94 -29.13 -8.96
N LEU A 130 1.33 -29.00 -10.14
CA LEU A 130 0.62 -30.11 -10.79
C LEU A 130 1.56 -31.26 -11.15
N GLN A 131 2.76 -30.97 -11.64
CA GLN A 131 3.79 -31.99 -11.89
C GLN A 131 4.17 -32.72 -10.59
N TRP A 132 4.35 -31.98 -9.49
CA TRP A 132 4.61 -32.56 -8.19
C TRP A 132 3.43 -33.42 -7.69
N VAL A 133 2.18 -32.97 -7.87
CA VAL A 133 0.98 -33.75 -7.51
C VAL A 133 0.92 -35.04 -8.33
N LEU A 134 1.12 -34.97 -9.64
CA LEU A 134 1.15 -36.15 -10.52
C LEU A 134 2.25 -37.13 -10.10
N TYR A 135 3.44 -36.63 -9.79
CA TYR A 135 4.54 -37.46 -9.27
C TYR A 135 4.20 -38.09 -7.91
N ALA A 136 3.62 -37.33 -6.98
CA ALA A 136 3.23 -37.84 -5.67
C ALA A 136 2.16 -38.94 -5.78
N ILE A 137 1.17 -38.76 -6.66
CA ILE A 137 0.14 -39.79 -6.89
C ILE A 137 0.74 -41.01 -7.58
N THR A 138 1.57 -40.83 -8.59
CA THR A 138 2.09 -41.93 -9.41
C THR A 138 3.14 -42.75 -8.67
N GLU A 139 4.06 -42.08 -7.97
CA GLU A 139 5.27 -42.70 -7.41
C GLU A 139 5.15 -42.98 -5.90
N LYS A 140 4.53 -42.06 -5.14
CA LYS A 140 4.39 -42.19 -3.67
C LYS A 140 3.09 -42.89 -3.25
N MET A 141 2.04 -42.85 -4.08
CA MET A 141 0.77 -43.55 -3.83
C MET A 141 0.60 -44.82 -4.67
N THR A 142 1.70 -45.44 -5.13
CA THR A 142 1.70 -46.76 -5.78
C THR A 142 0.98 -47.83 -4.96
N SER A 143 1.03 -47.74 -3.62
CA SER A 143 0.29 -48.62 -2.70
C SER A 143 -1.24 -48.45 -2.73
N CYS A 144 -1.75 -47.28 -3.12
CA CYS A 144 -3.20 -47.05 -3.22
C CYS A 144 -3.77 -47.51 -4.56
N LYS A 145 -2.95 -47.77 -5.58
CA LYS A 145 -3.39 -48.25 -6.89
C LYS A 145 -4.20 -49.56 -6.83
N PRO A 146 -3.77 -50.63 -6.11
CA PRO A 146 -4.60 -51.82 -5.93
C PRO A 146 -5.85 -51.56 -5.09
N MET A 147 -5.79 -50.65 -4.10
CA MET A 147 -6.93 -50.31 -3.26
C MET A 147 -8.01 -49.55 -4.04
N ILE A 148 -7.64 -48.54 -4.85
CA ILE A 148 -8.56 -47.80 -5.71
C ILE A 148 -9.16 -48.72 -6.77
N THR A 149 -8.35 -49.60 -7.38
CA THR A 149 -8.84 -50.57 -8.37
C THR A 149 -9.79 -51.60 -7.74
N ALA A 150 -9.51 -52.07 -6.53
CA ALA A 150 -10.40 -52.98 -5.79
C ALA A 150 -11.68 -52.28 -5.32
N MET A 151 -11.61 -51.01 -4.91
CA MET A 151 -12.79 -50.22 -4.55
C MET A 151 -13.63 -49.91 -5.79
N ASP A 152 -13.04 -49.54 -6.92
CA ASP A 152 -13.77 -49.32 -8.17
C ASP A 152 -14.43 -50.63 -8.66
N SER A 153 -13.72 -51.76 -8.59
CA SER A 153 -14.32 -53.06 -8.96
C SER A 153 -15.42 -53.51 -7.99
N ALA A 154 -15.29 -53.24 -6.69
CA ALA A 154 -16.32 -53.58 -5.72
C ALA A 154 -17.53 -52.63 -5.81
N VAL A 155 -17.30 -51.33 -5.97
CA VAL A 155 -18.36 -50.32 -6.01
C VAL A 155 -19.06 -50.34 -7.36
N ASN A 156 -18.36 -50.13 -8.47
CA ASN A 156 -18.99 -50.13 -9.79
C ASN A 156 -19.30 -51.55 -10.29
N GLY A 157 -18.39 -52.50 -10.04
CA GLY A 157 -18.52 -53.85 -10.57
C GLY A 157 -19.46 -54.78 -9.79
N ILE A 158 -19.69 -54.54 -8.49
CA ILE A 158 -20.57 -55.40 -7.66
C ILE A 158 -21.74 -54.58 -7.10
N LEU A 159 -21.48 -53.50 -6.37
CA LEU A 159 -22.53 -52.76 -5.70
C LEU A 159 -23.43 -51.97 -6.67
N CYS A 160 -22.88 -51.35 -7.70
CA CYS A 160 -23.65 -50.55 -8.64
C CYS A 160 -24.39 -51.47 -9.62
N SER A 161 -23.68 -52.40 -10.28
CA SER A 161 -24.26 -53.28 -11.31
C SER A 161 -25.12 -54.44 -10.79
N TYR A 162 -24.75 -55.08 -9.67
CA TYR A 162 -25.49 -56.26 -9.17
C TYR A 162 -26.47 -55.91 -8.04
N VAL A 163 -26.27 -54.79 -7.34
CA VAL A 163 -27.13 -54.41 -6.21
C VAL A 163 -27.99 -53.21 -6.56
N ALA A 164 -27.41 -52.08 -6.98
CA ALA A 164 -28.17 -50.85 -7.20
C ALA A 164 -29.02 -50.89 -8.49
N ASP A 165 -28.45 -51.35 -9.61
CA ASP A 165 -29.11 -51.39 -10.92
C ASP A 165 -30.36 -52.31 -10.95
N PRO A 166 -30.35 -53.53 -10.37
CA PRO A 166 -31.55 -54.36 -10.31
C PRO A 166 -32.53 -53.99 -9.18
N LEU A 167 -32.09 -53.25 -8.15
CA LEU A 167 -32.97 -52.76 -7.07
C LEU A 167 -33.65 -51.44 -7.45
N ASN A 168 -34.67 -51.53 -8.30
CA ASN A 168 -35.62 -50.43 -8.43
C ASN A 168 -36.18 -50.04 -7.05
N LEU A 169 -36.45 -48.74 -6.83
CA LEU A 169 -37.03 -48.20 -5.58
C LEU A 169 -38.23 -49.02 -5.08
N PHE A 170 -38.96 -49.63 -6.02
CA PHE A 170 -40.03 -50.61 -5.79
C PHE A 170 -39.59 -51.83 -4.95
N TRP A 171 -38.50 -52.52 -5.34
CA TRP A 171 -38.00 -53.71 -4.64
C TRP A 171 -37.42 -53.39 -3.27
N PHE A 172 -36.78 -52.23 -3.12
CA PHE A 172 -36.34 -51.74 -1.81
C PHE A 172 -37.55 -51.45 -0.90
N GLY A 173 -38.60 -50.84 -1.46
CA GLY A 173 -39.87 -50.60 -0.76
C GLY A 173 -40.53 -51.89 -0.28
N ILE A 174 -40.67 -52.90 -1.15
CA ILE A 174 -41.24 -54.20 -0.78
C ILE A 174 -40.38 -54.91 0.27
N GLY A 175 -39.06 -54.93 0.10
CA GLY A 175 -38.16 -55.60 1.04
C GLY A 175 -38.22 -54.99 2.44
N LYS A 176 -38.16 -53.65 2.53
CA LYS A 176 -38.25 -52.93 3.81
C LYS A 176 -39.63 -53.05 4.45
N ALA A 177 -40.71 -52.95 3.65
CA ALA A 177 -42.07 -53.14 4.13
C ALA A 177 -42.27 -54.54 4.71
N THR A 178 -41.79 -55.58 4.01
CA THR A 178 -41.91 -56.98 4.48
C THR A 178 -41.15 -57.20 5.78
N MET A 179 -39.95 -56.61 5.92
CA MET A 179 -39.13 -56.75 7.13
C MET A 179 -39.77 -56.08 8.35
N LEU A 180 -40.47 -54.95 8.18
CA LEU A 180 -41.21 -54.28 9.25
C LEU A 180 -42.57 -54.92 9.55
N LEU A 181 -43.24 -55.46 8.52
CA LEU A 181 -44.57 -56.04 8.66
C LEU A 181 -44.55 -57.39 9.39
N LEU A 182 -43.49 -58.19 9.21
CA LEU A 182 -43.32 -59.48 9.90
C LEU A 182 -43.36 -59.37 11.44
N PRO A 183 -42.53 -58.51 12.10
CA PRO A 183 -42.61 -58.31 13.54
C PRO A 183 -43.91 -57.62 13.97
N ALA A 184 -44.45 -56.70 13.17
CA ALA A 184 -45.71 -56.02 13.46
C ALA A 184 -46.90 -57.01 13.52
N VAL A 185 -46.96 -57.97 12.60
CA VAL A 185 -48.00 -59.03 12.59
C VAL A 185 -47.87 -59.95 13.81
N ILE A 186 -46.65 -60.32 14.18
CA ILE A 186 -46.42 -61.15 15.39
C ILE A 186 -46.91 -60.43 16.65
N ILE A 187 -46.60 -59.13 16.78
CA ILE A 187 -47.08 -58.29 17.89
C ILE A 187 -48.62 -58.18 17.84
N ALA A 188 -49.20 -57.95 16.67
CA ALA A 188 -50.65 -57.83 16.50
C ALA A 188 -51.40 -59.12 16.89
N ILE A 189 -50.88 -60.30 16.54
CA ILE A 189 -51.49 -61.59 16.93
C ILE A 189 -51.41 -61.80 18.45
N LYS A 190 -50.29 -61.42 19.08
CA LYS A 190 -50.14 -61.49 20.54
C LYS A 190 -51.11 -60.54 21.24
N LEU A 191 -51.24 -59.30 20.74
CA LEU A 191 -52.18 -58.32 21.26
C LEU A 191 -53.64 -58.71 21.02
N ALA A 192 -54.00 -59.27 19.87
CA ALA A 192 -55.37 -59.71 19.58
C ALA A 192 -55.86 -60.79 20.57
N LYS A 193 -54.95 -61.67 21.01
CA LYS A 193 -55.24 -62.65 22.06
C LYS A 193 -55.44 -62.01 23.44
N TYR A 194 -54.76 -60.89 23.69
CA TYR A 194 -54.86 -60.10 24.93
C TYR A 194 -56.14 -59.24 24.94
N TYR A 195 -56.47 -58.60 23.81
CA TYR A 195 -57.64 -57.73 23.64
C TYR A 195 -58.97 -58.51 23.68
N ARG A 196 -59.00 -59.75 23.15
CA ARG A 196 -60.18 -60.63 23.25
C ARG A 196 -60.45 -61.16 24.65
N ARG A 197 -59.53 -60.96 25.60
CA ARG A 197 -59.66 -61.40 26.99
C ARG A 197 -59.76 -60.22 27.96
N MET A 198 -59.78 -59.00 27.43
CA MET A 198 -59.97 -57.80 28.20
C MET A 198 -61.48 -57.56 28.36
N ASP A 199 -62.10 -58.34 29.24
CA ASP A 199 -63.28 -57.87 29.94
C ASP A 199 -62.81 -56.81 30.94
N SER A 200 -63.45 -55.65 30.88
CA SER A 200 -63.34 -54.55 31.82
C SER A 200 -63.73 -55.00 33.22
N GLU A 201 -62.82 -54.90 34.18
CA GLU A 201 -63.13 -54.38 35.51
C GLU A 201 -61.85 -54.04 36.28
N ASP A 202 -61.74 -52.76 36.54
CA ASP A 202 -60.88 -52.04 37.46
C ASP A 202 -61.21 -52.45 38.90
N VAL A 203 -60.32 -53.23 39.52
CA VAL A 203 -60.29 -53.46 40.97
C VAL A 203 -58.86 -53.19 41.47
N TYR A 204 -58.77 -52.27 42.42
CA TYR A 204 -57.57 -51.86 43.14
C TYR A 204 -57.24 -52.83 44.29
N ASP A 205 -56.02 -52.67 44.83
CA ASP A 205 -55.47 -53.22 46.09
C ASP A 205 -54.82 -54.62 45.97
N ASP A 206 -53.64 -54.91 46.52
CA ASP A 206 -52.67 -54.10 47.28
C ASP A 206 -51.33 -54.86 47.37
N VAL A 207 -50.29 -54.11 47.68
CA VAL A 207 -48.98 -54.47 48.28
C VAL A 207 -48.27 -55.77 47.86
N GLY A 208 -47.13 -55.60 47.17
CA GLY A 208 -46.09 -56.61 47.06
C GLY A 208 -44.81 -56.06 46.41
N THR A 209 -44.08 -55.20 47.14
CA THR A 209 -42.67 -54.87 46.89
C THR A 209 -41.89 -56.17 46.58
N VAL A 210 -40.93 -56.25 45.64
CA VAL A 210 -39.51 -55.81 45.69
C VAL A 210 -38.83 -56.13 44.31
N PRO A 211 -37.58 -55.74 44.01
CA PRO A 211 -37.06 -54.46 43.53
C PRO A 211 -36.61 -54.46 42.05
N MET A 212 -36.41 -53.25 41.53
CA MET A 212 -35.80 -52.94 40.24
C MET A 212 -34.30 -53.30 40.24
N LYS A 213 -33.84 -54.16 39.33
CA LYS A 213 -32.41 -54.29 39.00
C LYS A 213 -32.06 -53.27 37.91
N ASN A 214 -31.35 -52.23 38.33
CA ASN A 214 -30.61 -51.34 37.44
C ASN A 214 -29.52 -52.16 36.72
N LEU A 215 -29.52 -52.09 35.39
CA LEU A 215 -28.34 -52.43 34.60
C LEU A 215 -27.63 -51.12 34.27
N GLU A 216 -26.65 -50.79 35.09
CA GLU A 216 -25.60 -49.87 34.73
C GLU A 216 -24.71 -50.46 33.63
N ASN A 217 -24.15 -49.52 32.86
CA ASN A 217 -22.79 -49.54 32.32
C ASN A 217 -22.62 -49.84 30.82
N GLY A 218 -21.95 -48.90 30.17
CA GLY A 218 -21.47 -49.03 28.79
C GLY A 218 -21.05 -47.70 28.17
N SER A 219 -20.21 -46.93 28.85
CA SER A 219 -19.44 -45.86 28.21
C SER A 219 -18.50 -46.47 27.16
N ASN A 220 -18.36 -45.80 26.02
CA ASN A 220 -17.25 -45.86 25.07
C ASN A 220 -17.39 -44.59 24.22
N GLY A 221 -16.56 -43.55 24.33
CA GLY A 221 -15.10 -43.59 24.27
C GLY A 221 -14.70 -43.00 22.92
N TYR A 222 -14.69 -41.67 22.79
CA TYR A 222 -14.26 -40.98 21.57
C TYR A 222 -12.74 -41.06 21.44
N HIS A 223 -12.25 -41.92 20.55
CA HIS A 223 -10.87 -41.89 20.08
C HIS A 223 -10.77 -40.84 18.95
N LYS A 224 -10.00 -39.78 19.18
CA LYS A 224 -9.54 -38.85 18.15
C LYS A 224 -8.14 -39.28 17.74
N ASP A 225 -8.02 -39.85 16.55
CA ASP A 225 -6.72 -40.15 15.97
C ASP A 225 -6.26 -39.03 15.03
N HIS A 226 -5.00 -38.67 15.24
CA HIS A 226 -4.23 -37.64 14.57
C HIS A 226 -4.16 -37.82 13.06
N LEU A 227 -4.57 -36.79 12.31
CA LEU A 227 -4.30 -36.66 10.88
C LEU A 227 -2.83 -36.24 10.68
N TYR A 228 -1.98 -37.14 10.21
CA TYR A 228 -0.68 -36.78 9.65
C TYR A 228 -0.88 -36.17 8.26
N GLY A 229 -0.75 -34.85 8.16
CA GLY A 229 -0.69 -34.14 6.88
C GLY A 229 0.72 -34.22 6.28
N VAL A 230 0.81 -34.53 4.99
CA VAL A 230 2.07 -34.48 4.21
C VAL A 230 2.50 -33.02 4.04
N HIS A 231 3.77 -32.73 4.32
CA HIS A 231 4.31 -31.37 4.29
C HIS A 231 4.35 -30.81 2.85
N ASN A 232 3.69 -29.67 2.63
CA ASN A 232 3.71 -28.89 1.38
C ASN A 232 4.97 -28.00 1.36
N PRO A 233 5.82 -28.04 0.30
CA PRO A 233 7.04 -27.23 0.22
C PRO A 233 6.85 -25.84 -0.43
N VAL A 234 5.64 -25.44 -0.87
CA VAL A 234 5.44 -24.21 -1.67
C VAL A 234 5.25 -22.94 -0.83
N MET A 235 5.39 -23.00 0.49
CA MET A 235 5.41 -21.82 1.37
C MET A 235 6.68 -21.77 2.22
N THR A 236 7.83 -21.73 1.55
CA THR A 236 9.01 -21.11 2.14
C THR A 236 9.20 -19.74 1.49
N SER A 237 8.82 -18.70 2.22
CA SER A 237 9.16 -17.33 1.86
C SER A 237 10.66 -17.24 1.55
N PRO A 238 11.07 -16.49 0.52
CA PRO A 238 12.48 -16.25 0.29
C PRO A 238 13.05 -15.50 1.50
N SER A 239 14.07 -16.08 2.12
CA SER A 239 14.90 -15.43 3.13
C SER A 239 15.49 -14.16 2.53
N ARG A 240 15.18 -13.02 3.15
CA ARG A 240 15.87 -11.75 2.93
C ARG A 240 17.38 -11.94 3.15
N TYR A 241 18.15 -11.79 2.09
CA TYR A 241 19.51 -11.24 2.12
C TYR A 241 19.60 -10.20 1.01
#